data_AF-G6AVD5-F1
#
_entry.id   AF-G6AVD5-F1
#
_cell.length_a   1.000
_cell.length_b   1.000
_cell.length_c   1.000
_cell.angle_alpha   90.00
_cell.angle_beta   90.00
_cell.angle_gamma   90.00
#
_symmetry.space_group_name_H-M   'P 1'
#
loop_
_entity.id
_entity.type
_entity.pdbx_description
1 polymer ?
#
loop_
_entity_poly.entity_id
_entity_poly.type
_entity_poly.pdbx_seq_one_letter_code
_entity_poly.pdbx_strand_id
1 'polypeptide(L)'
;MDKNQTVAKKIWHDYLQCSTKPFSWGLNFNSVKVIEDGTSFHVQGMVCGWIKVQQDTTDNRYKITITPDNSMESEVVYHYVSCENIVSLIDVNVKYGISYYDYICSIFGLTQKMAV
;
A
#
# COMPACT_ATOMS: atom_id res chain seq x y z
N MET A 1 -17.55 16.30 5.15
CA MET A 1 -16.94 15.19 4.41
C MET A 1 -16.81 14.03 5.39
N ASP A 2 -17.15 12.81 4.98
CA ASP A 2 -17.00 11.64 5.87
C ASP A 2 -15.51 11.48 6.30
N LYS A 3 -15.27 10.93 7.50
CA LYS A 3 -13.91 10.70 8.03
C LYS A 3 -13.10 9.87 7.04
N ASN A 4 -13.68 8.78 6.53
CA ASN A 4 -13.01 7.89 5.59
C ASN A 4 -12.68 8.60 4.27
N GLN A 5 -13.59 9.41 3.75
CA GLN A 5 -13.33 10.23 2.56
C GLN A 5 -12.18 11.22 2.78
N THR A 6 -12.09 11.79 3.99
CA THR A 6 -11.01 12.73 4.36
C THR A 6 -9.66 12.03 4.36
N VAL A 7 -9.57 10.86 4.99
CA VAL A 7 -8.33 10.07 5.04
C VAL A 7 -7.94 9.55 3.65
N ALA A 8 -8.89 9.03 2.88
CA ALA A 8 -8.65 8.57 1.50
C ALA A 8 -8.13 9.72 0.63
N LYS A 9 -8.77 10.90 0.69
CA LYS A 9 -8.35 12.08 -0.05
C LYS A 9 -6.94 12.51 0.34
N LYS A 10 -6.63 12.52 1.64
CA LYS A 10 -5.28 12.82 2.15
C LYS A 10 -4.24 11.86 1.55
N ILE A 11 -4.50 10.56 1.58
CA ILE A 11 -3.57 9.55 1.04
C ILE A 11 -3.33 9.78 -0.46
N TRP A 12 -4.39 10.01 -1.23
CA TRP A 12 -4.26 10.25 -2.66
C TRP A 12 -3.54 11.56 -2.97
N HIS A 13 -4.02 12.67 -2.42
CA HIS A 13 -3.56 14.00 -2.76
C HIS A 13 -2.18 14.31 -2.18
N ASP A 14 -1.95 13.99 -0.90
CA ASP A 14 -0.73 14.42 -0.20
C ASP A 14 0.43 13.44 -0.40
N TYR A 15 0.15 12.17 -0.73
CA TYR A 15 1.18 11.12 -0.83
C TYR A 15 1.26 10.49 -2.22
N LEU A 16 0.19 9.86 -2.72
CA LEU A 16 0.25 9.09 -3.97
C LEU A 16 0.46 10.00 -5.19
N GLN A 17 -0.29 11.10 -5.31
CA GLN A 17 -0.24 12.04 -6.45
C GLN A 17 1.00 12.95 -6.44
N CYS A 18 1.78 12.95 -5.37
CA CYS A 18 3.07 13.67 -5.29
C CYS A 18 4.20 12.97 -6.05
N SER A 19 3.92 11.87 -6.77
CA SER A 19 4.88 11.13 -7.59
C SER A 19 4.25 10.68 -8.90
N THR A 20 5.07 10.46 -9.93
CA THR A 20 4.63 9.81 -11.18
C THR A 20 4.59 8.28 -11.09
N LYS A 21 5.13 7.69 -10.00
CA LYS A 21 5.19 6.23 -9.80
C LYS A 21 3.84 5.52 -9.91
N PRO A 22 2.73 6.03 -9.33
CA PRO A 22 1.43 5.37 -9.45
C PRO A 22 0.96 5.12 -10.89
N PHE A 23 1.34 5.98 -11.83
CA PHE A 23 1.01 5.80 -13.25
C PHE A 23 1.79 4.63 -13.89
N SER A 24 2.92 4.22 -13.31
CA SER A 24 3.70 3.06 -13.75
C SER A 24 3.22 1.73 -13.18
N TRP A 25 2.24 1.73 -12.27
CA TRP A 25 1.76 0.52 -11.59
C TRP A 25 0.69 -0.25 -12.37
N GLY A 26 0.28 0.23 -13.55
CA GLY A 26 -0.93 -0.29 -14.21
C GLY A 26 -2.18 -0.05 -13.35
N LEU A 27 -2.23 1.09 -12.64
CA LEU A 27 -3.33 1.46 -11.76
C LEU A 27 -4.66 1.48 -12.52
N ASN A 28 -5.61 0.66 -12.09
CA ASN A 28 -6.98 0.73 -12.58
C ASN A 28 -7.74 1.84 -11.85
N PHE A 29 -7.88 3.02 -12.46
CA PHE A 29 -8.57 4.15 -11.84
C PHE A 29 -10.03 3.85 -11.43
N ASN A 30 -10.71 2.94 -12.13
CA ASN A 30 -12.09 2.55 -11.79
C ASN A 30 -12.14 1.65 -10.54
N SER A 31 -11.01 1.12 -10.09
CA SER A 31 -10.91 0.28 -8.89
C SER A 31 -10.73 1.07 -7.59
N VAL A 32 -10.44 2.37 -7.69
CA VAL A 32 -10.15 3.23 -6.54
C VAL A 32 -11.40 3.34 -5.67
N LYS A 33 -11.27 2.97 -4.40
CA LYS A 33 -12.35 2.99 -3.41
C LYS A 33 -11.90 3.67 -2.13
N VAL A 34 -12.85 4.37 -1.50
CA VAL A 34 -12.74 4.79 -0.10
C VAL A 34 -13.05 3.57 0.76
N ILE A 35 -12.18 3.29 1.73
CA ILE A 35 -12.36 2.23 2.73
C ILE A 35 -12.22 2.82 4.13
N GLU A 36 -12.45 2.02 5.16
CA GLU A 36 -12.22 2.43 6.55
C GLU A 36 -10.78 2.91 6.75
N ASP A 37 -10.67 4.15 7.23
CA ASP A 37 -9.41 4.85 7.50
C ASP A 37 -8.43 4.85 6.31
N GLY A 38 -8.92 4.80 5.06
CA GLY A 38 -7.99 4.66 3.94
C GLY A 38 -8.58 4.58 2.54
N THR A 39 -7.76 4.06 1.63
CA THR A 39 -8.15 3.78 0.25
C THR A 39 -7.66 2.41 -0.20
N SER A 40 -8.39 1.81 -1.14
CA SER A 40 -7.95 0.61 -1.85
C SER A 40 -7.99 0.83 -3.35
N PHE A 41 -7.07 0.20 -4.08
CA PHE A 41 -7.03 0.23 -5.53
C PHE A 41 -6.30 -1.00 -6.06
N HIS A 42 -6.53 -1.30 -7.33
CA HIS A 42 -5.96 -2.44 -8.03
C HIS A 42 -4.84 -2.00 -8.97
N VAL A 43 -3.77 -2.79 -9.03
CA VAL A 43 -2.57 -2.56 -9.82
C VAL A 43 -2.27 -3.78 -10.69
N GLN A 44 -1.59 -3.54 -11.81
CA GLN A 44 -1.29 -4.54 -12.86
C GLN A 44 0.20 -4.53 -13.21
N GLY A 45 1.07 -4.53 -12.19
CA GLY A 45 2.52 -4.64 -12.36
C GLY A 45 3.00 -6.08 -12.34
N MET A 46 4.24 -6.29 -11.88
CA MET A 46 4.75 -7.63 -11.55
C MET A 46 3.87 -8.28 -10.48
N VAL A 47 3.43 -7.48 -9.50
CA VAL A 47 2.28 -7.84 -8.66
C VAL A 47 1.02 -7.32 -9.33
N CYS A 48 0.14 -8.24 -9.69
CA CYS A 48 -1.24 -7.95 -10.04
C CYS A 48 -2.12 -8.23 -8.82
N GLY A 49 -2.85 -7.23 -8.32
CA GLY A 49 -3.62 -7.39 -7.10
C GLY A 49 -4.11 -6.11 -6.47
N TRP A 50 -4.71 -6.26 -5.29
CA TRP A 50 -5.27 -5.17 -4.50
C TRP A 50 -4.25 -4.60 -3.53
N ILE A 51 -4.13 -3.28 -3.54
CA ILE A 51 -3.40 -2.49 -2.55
C ILE A 51 -4.42 -1.82 -1.64
N LYS A 52 -4.25 -1.96 -0.32
CA LYS A 52 -4.97 -1.19 0.68
C LYS A 52 -3.97 -0.36 1.47
N VAL A 53 -4.25 0.94 1.60
CA VAL A 53 -3.48 1.86 2.42
C VAL A 53 -4.42 2.40 3.47
N GLN A 54 -4.18 2.06 4.74
CA GLN A 54 -4.99 2.46 5.88
C GLN A 54 -4.14 3.22 6.89
N GLN A 55 -4.67 4.31 7.43
CA GLN A 55 -4.05 5.07 8.51
C GLN A 55 -4.28 4.33 9.84
N ASP A 56 -3.22 4.16 10.62
CA ASP A 56 -3.34 3.76 12.02
C ASP A 56 -3.78 4.98 12.85
N THR A 57 -4.89 4.83 13.57
CA THR A 57 -5.46 5.91 14.37
C THR A 57 -4.65 6.22 15.62
N THR A 58 -3.70 5.35 16.01
CA THR A 58 -2.94 5.49 17.25
C THR A 58 -1.64 6.29 17.09
N ASP A 59 -0.99 6.26 15.92
CA ASP A 59 0.36 6.84 15.76
C ASP A 59 0.64 7.53 14.41
N ASN A 60 -0.39 7.81 13.62
CA ASN A 60 -0.30 8.50 12.32
C ASN A 60 0.62 7.81 11.30
N ARG A 61 0.98 6.53 11.52
CA ARG A 61 1.61 5.66 10.54
C ARG A 61 0.55 4.91 9.74
N TYR A 62 0.98 4.12 8.77
CA TYR A 62 0.10 3.45 7.82
C TYR A 62 0.32 1.94 7.83
N LYS A 63 -0.78 1.22 7.60
CA LYS A 63 -0.79 -0.19 7.28
C LYS A 63 -1.01 -0.33 5.77
N ILE A 64 -0.12 -1.06 5.10
CA ILE A 64 -0.22 -1.37 3.68
C ILE A 64 -0.41 -2.88 3.52
N THR A 65 -1.55 -3.27 2.97
CA THR A 65 -1.88 -4.66 2.64
C THR A 65 -1.82 -4.82 1.13
N ILE A 66 -1.11 -5.84 0.67
CA ILE A 66 -1.03 -6.23 -0.73
C ILE A 66 -1.59 -7.64 -0.85
N THR A 67 -2.71 -7.76 -1.57
CA THR A 67 -3.40 -9.03 -1.82
C THR A 67 -3.27 -9.36 -3.32
N PRO A 68 -2.35 -10.25 -3.71
CA PRO A 68 -2.21 -10.69 -5.10
C PRO A 68 -3.48 -11.37 -5.62
N ASP A 69 -3.78 -11.22 -6.91
CA ASP A 69 -4.87 -11.95 -7.56
C ASP A 69 -4.53 -13.44 -7.74
N ASN A 70 -3.23 -13.75 -7.83
CA ASN A 70 -2.72 -15.11 -7.92
C ASN A 70 -2.90 -15.83 -6.58
N SER A 71 -3.76 -16.84 -6.53
CA SER A 71 -4.04 -17.61 -5.32
C SER A 71 -2.85 -18.42 -4.79
N MET A 72 -1.78 -18.58 -5.56
CA MET A 72 -0.53 -19.18 -5.10
C MET A 72 0.35 -18.21 -4.29
N GLU A 73 0.10 -16.91 -4.39
CA GLU A 73 0.83 -15.88 -3.67
C GLU A 73 0.07 -15.47 -2.41
N SER A 74 0.78 -15.40 -1.29
CA SER A 74 0.18 -15.02 -0.01
C SER A 74 0.03 -13.51 0.12
N GLU A 75 -1.04 -13.06 0.78
CA GLU A 75 -1.17 -11.67 1.19
C GLU A 75 0.02 -11.25 2.07
N VAL A 76 0.54 -10.04 1.82
CA VAL A 76 1.56 -9.42 2.67
C VAL A 76 1.01 -8.15 3.32
N VAL A 77 1.41 -7.93 4.57
CA VAL A 77 1.00 -6.79 5.37
C VAL A 77 2.23 -6.10 5.95
N TYR A 78 2.34 -4.81 5.68
CA TYR A 78 3.36 -3.93 6.22
C TYR A 78 2.72 -3.00 7.24
N HIS A 79 3.27 -3.01 8.46
CA HIS A 79 2.83 -2.16 9.55
C HIS A 79 3.80 -1.00 9.77
N TYR A 80 3.33 0.05 10.44
CA TYR A 80 4.15 1.19 10.84
C TYR A 80 4.85 1.92 9.67
N VAL A 81 4.24 1.92 8.50
CA VAL A 81 4.78 2.58 7.30
C VAL A 81 4.62 4.09 7.47
N SER A 82 5.72 4.84 7.38
CA SER A 82 5.67 6.30 7.40
C SER A 82 5.14 6.87 6.08
N CYS A 83 4.55 8.06 6.11
CA CYS A 83 3.86 8.61 4.93
C CYS A 83 4.80 8.82 3.73
N GLU A 84 6.06 9.20 3.97
CA GLU A 84 7.09 9.35 2.96
C GLU A 84 7.47 8.04 2.27
N ASN A 85 7.22 6.90 2.92
CA ASN A 85 7.56 5.58 2.40
C ASN A 85 6.41 4.88 1.67
N ILE A 86 5.17 5.38 1.75
CA ILE A 86 3.99 4.76 1.12
C ILE A 86 4.23 4.47 -0.36
N VAL A 87 4.62 5.49 -1.13
CA VAL A 87 4.80 5.36 -2.58
C VAL A 87 5.96 4.42 -2.90
N SER A 88 7.09 4.55 -2.21
CA SER A 88 8.27 3.73 -2.48
C SER A 88 8.06 2.26 -2.12
N LEU A 89 7.36 1.97 -1.02
CA LEU A 89 7.03 0.61 -0.62
C LEU A 89 6.12 -0.07 -1.64
N ILE A 90 5.06 0.62 -2.07
CA ILE A 90 4.15 0.09 -3.10
C ILE A 90 4.91 -0.10 -4.42
N ASP A 91 5.72 0.88 -4.84
CA ASP A 91 6.48 0.81 -6.09
C ASP A 91 7.44 -0.39 -6.15
N VAL A 92 8.16 -0.68 -5.06
CA VAL A 92 9.06 -1.84 -4.98
C VAL A 92 8.28 -3.14 -5.10
N ASN A 93 7.17 -3.29 -4.36
CA ASN A 93 6.37 -4.51 -4.43
C ASN A 93 5.73 -4.68 -5.81
N VAL A 94 5.17 -3.61 -6.39
CA VAL A 94 4.54 -3.65 -7.71
C VAL A 94 5.54 -4.00 -8.81
N LYS A 95 6.80 -3.55 -8.72
CA LYS A 95 7.84 -3.81 -9.73
C LYS A 95 8.54 -5.15 -9.58
N TYR A 96 8.79 -5.58 -8.36
CA TYR A 96 9.69 -6.70 -8.08
C TYR A 96 9.01 -7.92 -7.47
N GLY A 97 7.71 -7.86 -7.18
CA GLY A 97 7.02 -8.93 -6.48
C GLY A 97 6.99 -8.73 -4.97
N ILE A 98 6.21 -9.58 -4.30
CA ILE A 98 6.09 -9.62 -2.83
C ILE A 98 6.99 -10.67 -2.16
N SER A 99 7.77 -11.43 -2.94
CA SER A 99 8.62 -12.53 -2.43
C SER A 99 9.80 -12.05 -1.58
N TYR A 100 10.15 -10.76 -1.64
CA TYR A 100 11.26 -10.16 -0.92
C TYR A 100 10.83 -9.45 0.38
N TYR A 101 9.74 -9.89 1.01
CA TYR A 101 9.14 -9.23 2.18
C TYR A 101 10.17 -8.85 3.26
N ASP A 102 11.00 -9.78 3.71
CA ASP A 102 11.97 -9.53 4.79
C ASP A 102 13.04 -8.50 4.39
N TYR A 103 13.49 -8.56 3.14
CA TYR A 103 14.46 -7.62 2.58
C TYR A 103 13.85 -6.22 2.45
N ILE A 104 12.60 -6.14 1.98
CA ILE A 104 11.85 -4.88 1.88
C ILE A 104 11.66 -4.29 3.29
N CYS A 105 11.23 -5.09 4.27
CA CYS A 105 11.12 -4.65 5.66
C CYS A 105 12.46 -4.09 6.20
N SER A 106 13.58 -4.75 5.90
CA SER A 106 14.90 -4.28 6.30
C SER A 106 15.27 -2.92 5.70
N ILE A 107 15.03 -2.70 4.40
CA ILE A 107 15.34 -1.42 3.73
C ILE A 107 14.50 -0.27 4.29
N PHE A 108 13.23 -0.53 4.59
CA PHE A 108 12.30 0.49 5.04
C PHE A 108 12.24 0.63 6.58
N GLY A 109 13.05 -0.14 7.32
CA GLY A 109 13.06 -0.13 8.79
C GLY A 109 11.73 -0.57 9.41
N LEU A 110 10.99 -1.46 8.74
CA LEU A 110 9.68 -1.93 9.16
C LEU A 110 9.81 -3.15 10.08
N THR A 111 8.93 -3.23 11.06
CA THR A 111 8.83 -4.40 11.94
C THR A 111 8.31 -5.60 11.15
N GLN A 112 9.09 -6.67 11.11
CA GLN A 112 8.67 -7.95 10.51
C GLN A 112 7.47 -8.53 11.28
N LYS A 113 6.62 -9.30 10.59
CA LYS A 113 5.54 -10.06 11.21
C LYS A 113 6.13 -10.95 12.32
N MET A 114 5.86 -10.63 13.59
CA MET A 114 6.13 -11.58 14.67
C MET A 114 5.18 -12.76 14.46
N ALA A 115 5.74 -13.96 14.25
CA ALA A 115 4.96 -15.18 14.33
C ALA A 115 4.37 -15.27 15.74
N VAL A 116 3.04 -15.33 15.83
CA VAL A 116 2.32 -15.77 17.03
C VAL A 116 2.14 -17.27 16.92
#